data_AF-A0A6V7XW16-F1
#
_entry.id   AF-A0A6V7XW16-F1
#
_cell.length_a   1.000
_cell.length_b   1.000
_cell.length_c   1.000
_cell.angle_alpha   90.00
_cell.angle_beta   90.00
_cell.angle_gamma   90.00
#
_symmetry.space_group_name_H-M   'P 1'
#
loop_
_entity.id
_entity.type
_entity.pdbx_description
1 polymer ?
#
loop_
_entity_poly.entity_id
_entity_poly.type
_entity_poly.pdbx_seq_one_letter_code
_entity_poly.pdbx_strand_id
1 'polypeptide(L)'
;MGLLKTTLIYPANAFDIQKYRRQEFFILYETPEDYKNITCNYLVETKQFENLKWVYNFLDKKSEEERIIYENPDKHDGFILAPDLKWNGTNLDELYLLAVAHRRDLHSIRDLTPNELPLLENIRDECAKTIEEKYGLKKSQLKMYFHYQPTFYHLHVHIVHIKYEAPGLSCTSVLLDSVIENLKIYSDFYTKATLPFLRKENDPLYKKFVEAGRV
;
A
#
# COMPACT_ATOMS: atom_id res chain seq x y z
N MET A 1 15.44 -34.82 -0.72
CA MET A 1 15.66 -34.18 -2.04
C MET A 1 15.00 -32.80 -1.99
N GLY A 2 15.76 -31.73 -2.18
CA GLY A 2 15.18 -30.38 -2.26
C GLY A 2 14.50 -30.18 -3.62
N LEU A 3 13.30 -29.61 -3.62
CA LEU A 3 12.61 -29.18 -4.83
C LEU A 3 13.23 -27.84 -5.30
N LEU A 4 13.65 -27.76 -6.56
CA LEU A 4 14.09 -26.51 -7.19
C LEU A 4 12.89 -25.85 -7.87
N LYS A 5 12.53 -24.64 -7.44
CA LYS A 5 11.51 -23.84 -8.13
C LYS A 5 12.15 -23.15 -9.35
N THR A 6 11.72 -23.54 -10.55
CA THR A 6 12.19 -22.98 -11.82
C THR A 6 11.09 -22.16 -12.48
N THR A 7 11.44 -20.98 -13.01
CA THR A 7 10.54 -20.15 -13.83
C THR A 7 11.26 -19.80 -15.13
N LEU A 8 10.69 -20.15 -16.28
CA LEU A 8 11.23 -19.87 -17.61
C LEU A 8 10.38 -18.80 -18.29
N ILE A 9 11.04 -17.76 -18.83
CA ILE A 9 10.41 -16.71 -19.63
C ILE A 9 10.98 -16.80 -21.05
N TYR A 10 10.15 -17.16 -22.02
CA TYR A 10 10.56 -17.30 -23.42
C TYR A 10 9.40 -16.99 -24.39
N PRO A 11 9.60 -16.14 -25.41
CA PRO A 11 10.78 -15.29 -25.61
C PRO A 11 10.81 -14.16 -24.56
N ALA A 12 11.98 -13.94 -23.94
CA ALA A 12 12.16 -12.79 -23.05
C ALA A 12 12.31 -11.51 -23.89
N ASN A 13 11.50 -10.50 -23.60
CA ASN A 13 11.60 -9.19 -24.24
C ASN A 13 12.45 -8.21 -23.40
N ALA A 14 12.64 -6.98 -23.88
CA ALA A 14 13.41 -5.97 -23.16
C ALA A 14 12.83 -5.62 -21.78
N PHE A 15 11.50 -5.65 -21.63
CA PHE A 15 10.82 -5.41 -20.37
C PHE A 15 11.12 -6.53 -19.36
N ASP A 16 11.10 -7.80 -19.77
CA ASP A 16 11.45 -8.94 -18.91
C ASP A 16 12.90 -8.81 -18.43
N ILE A 17 13.84 -8.54 -19.35
CA ILE A 17 15.25 -8.35 -19.01
C ILE A 17 15.42 -7.19 -18.01
N GLN A 18 14.77 -6.06 -18.25
CA GLN A 18 14.89 -4.89 -17.37
C GLN A 18 14.30 -5.16 -15.99
N LYS A 19 13.18 -5.90 -15.91
CA LYS A 19 12.52 -6.27 -14.65
C LYS A 19 13.40 -7.12 -13.73
N TYR A 20 14.18 -8.05 -14.29
CA TYR A 20 15.04 -8.96 -13.53
C TYR A 20 16.50 -8.53 -13.44
N ARG A 21 16.93 -7.51 -14.21
CA ARG A 21 18.26 -6.92 -14.08
C ARG A 21 18.44 -6.35 -12.67
N ARG A 22 19.62 -6.56 -12.09
CA ARG A 22 20.01 -5.95 -10.80
C ARG A 22 19.91 -4.43 -10.92
N GLN A 23 19.30 -3.80 -9.93
CA GLN A 23 19.10 -2.35 -9.87
C GLN A 23 19.47 -1.86 -8.48
N GLU A 24 20.04 -0.66 -8.42
CA GLU A 24 20.31 0.03 -7.16
C GLU A 24 19.03 0.69 -6.63
N PHE A 25 18.96 0.82 -5.31
CA PHE A 25 17.82 1.40 -4.60
C PHE A 25 18.25 2.66 -3.86
N PHE A 26 17.39 3.67 -3.87
CA PHE A 26 17.62 4.97 -3.28
C PHE A 26 16.45 5.34 -2.36
N ILE A 27 16.77 5.94 -1.22
CA ILE A 27 15.78 6.54 -0.33
C ILE A 27 15.69 8.03 -0.68
N LEU A 28 14.48 8.47 -1.03
CA LEU A 28 14.15 9.86 -1.27
C LEU A 28 13.45 10.43 -0.04
N TYR A 29 13.80 11.64 0.38
CA TYR A 29 13.19 12.33 1.51
C TYR A 29 12.32 13.47 0.99
N GLU A 30 11.07 13.17 0.70
CA GLU A 30 10.17 14.11 0.03
C GLU A 30 9.53 15.08 1.02
N THR A 31 9.88 16.35 0.88
CA THR A 31 9.24 17.45 1.62
C THR A 31 7.83 17.71 1.09
N PRO A 32 6.97 18.45 1.82
CA PRO A 32 5.67 18.88 1.29
C PRO A 32 5.75 19.62 -0.05
N GLU A 33 6.80 20.43 -0.23
CA GLU A 33 7.01 21.18 -1.46
C GLU A 33 7.41 20.26 -2.62
N ASP A 34 8.23 19.23 -2.35
CA ASP A 34 8.57 18.22 -3.34
C ASP A 34 7.37 17.36 -3.73
N TYR A 35 6.52 16.99 -2.76
CA TYR A 35 5.27 16.30 -3.04
C TYR A 35 4.41 17.11 -4.00
N LYS A 36 4.20 18.39 -3.70
CA LYS A 36 3.38 19.29 -4.51
C LYS A 36 3.95 19.53 -5.91
N ASN A 37 5.26 19.77 -6.02
CA ASN A 37 5.86 20.25 -7.27
C ASN A 37 6.47 19.14 -8.13
N ILE A 38 6.77 17.98 -7.57
CA ILE A 38 7.40 16.86 -8.28
C ILE A 38 6.41 15.70 -8.36
N THR A 39 5.98 15.19 -7.21
CA THR A 39 5.16 13.98 -7.17
C THR A 39 3.77 14.21 -7.75
N CYS A 40 3.02 15.21 -7.29
CA CYS A 40 1.68 15.51 -7.81
C CYS A 40 1.70 15.76 -9.33
N ASN A 41 2.70 16.50 -9.82
CA ASN A 41 2.88 16.73 -11.26
C ASN A 41 3.12 15.41 -12.00
N TYR A 42 4.00 14.55 -11.48
CA TYR A 42 4.21 13.21 -12.03
C TYR A 42 2.93 12.35 -12.04
N LEU A 43 2.12 12.39 -10.97
CA LEU A 43 0.88 11.61 -10.87
C LEU A 43 -0.16 12.06 -11.92
N VAL A 44 -0.25 13.37 -12.15
CA VAL A 44 -1.11 13.94 -13.19
C VAL A 44 -0.60 13.60 -14.59
N GLU A 45 0.68 13.83 -14.87
CA GLU A 45 1.31 13.54 -16.16
C GLU A 45 1.17 12.07 -16.56
N THR A 46 1.34 11.16 -15.59
CA THR A 46 1.24 9.71 -15.82
C THR A 46 -0.14 9.13 -15.57
N LYS A 47 -1.13 9.98 -15.29
CA LYS A 47 -2.55 9.61 -15.12
C LYS A 47 -2.76 8.48 -14.10
N GLN A 48 -2.00 8.49 -12.99
CA GLN A 48 -2.09 7.42 -11.99
C GLN A 48 -3.50 7.28 -11.43
N PHE A 49 -4.22 8.39 -11.26
CA PHE A 49 -5.60 8.42 -10.75
C PHE A 49 -6.63 7.83 -11.74
N GLU A 50 -6.31 7.75 -13.05
CA GLU A 50 -7.18 7.15 -14.07
C GLU A 50 -7.04 5.61 -14.09
N ASN A 51 -5.94 5.06 -13.57
CA ASN A 51 -5.64 3.62 -13.61
C ASN A 51 -6.18 2.84 -12.39
N LEU A 52 -7.37 3.23 -11.91
CA LEU A 52 -8.01 2.68 -10.71
C LEU A 52 -9.31 1.90 -11.02
N LYS A 53 -9.61 1.66 -12.30
CA LYS A 53 -10.84 0.96 -12.71
C LYS A 53 -11.01 -0.40 -12.02
N TRP A 54 -9.92 -1.15 -11.85
CA TRP A 54 -9.97 -2.45 -11.18
C TRP A 54 -10.31 -2.31 -9.69
N VAL A 55 -9.80 -1.28 -9.00
CA VAL A 55 -10.15 -0.96 -7.61
C VAL A 55 -11.62 -0.62 -7.51
N TYR A 56 -12.14 0.22 -8.41
CA TYR A 56 -13.55 0.60 -8.40
C TYR A 56 -14.46 -0.56 -8.74
N ASN A 57 -14.07 -1.46 -9.66
CA ASN A 57 -14.83 -2.67 -9.92
C ASN A 57 -14.86 -3.59 -8.69
N PHE A 58 -13.76 -3.70 -7.96
CA PHE A 58 -13.70 -4.45 -6.70
C PHE A 58 -14.61 -3.83 -5.64
N LEU A 59 -14.53 -2.52 -5.41
CA LEU A 59 -15.39 -1.79 -4.47
C LEU A 59 -16.88 -1.84 -4.85
N ASP A 60 -17.19 -1.83 -6.15
CA ASP A 60 -18.55 -1.94 -6.68
C ASP A 60 -19.05 -3.39 -6.77
N LYS A 61 -18.27 -4.38 -6.30
CA LYS A 61 -18.57 -5.82 -6.37
C LYS A 61 -18.83 -6.33 -7.79
N LYS A 62 -18.20 -5.69 -8.79
CA LYS A 62 -18.19 -6.11 -10.19
C LYS A 62 -17.08 -7.11 -10.50
N SER A 63 -16.16 -7.32 -9.55
CA SER A 63 -15.06 -8.29 -9.64
C SER A 63 -14.60 -8.72 -8.26
N GLU A 64 -14.22 -10.00 -8.13
CA GLU A 64 -13.56 -10.57 -6.94
C GLU A 64 -14.39 -10.47 -5.64
N GLU A 65 -15.73 -10.39 -5.77
CA GLU A 65 -16.67 -10.35 -4.64
C GLU A 65 -16.53 -11.61 -3.76
N GLU A 66 -16.30 -12.77 -4.37
CA GLU A 66 -16.13 -14.05 -3.69
C GLU A 66 -14.89 -14.11 -2.79
N ARG A 67 -13.93 -13.18 -2.96
CA ARG A 67 -12.71 -13.12 -2.15
C ARG A 67 -12.85 -12.20 -0.95
N ILE A 68 -13.95 -11.44 -0.84
CA ILE A 68 -14.18 -10.53 0.27
C ILE A 68 -14.31 -11.33 1.57
N ILE A 69 -13.49 -10.97 2.56
CA ILE A 69 -13.52 -11.57 3.90
C ILE A 69 -14.50 -10.83 4.79
N TYR A 70 -14.51 -9.50 4.69
CA TYR A 70 -15.32 -8.59 5.48
C TYR A 70 -15.50 -7.27 4.74
N GLU A 71 -16.61 -6.61 4.98
CA GLU A 71 -16.89 -5.28 4.47
C GLU A 71 -17.61 -4.49 5.57
N ASN A 72 -17.10 -3.30 5.84
CA ASN A 72 -17.85 -2.24 6.50
C ASN A 72 -18.42 -1.35 5.39
N PRO A 73 -19.75 -1.36 5.16
CA PRO A 73 -20.36 -0.73 3.99
C PRO A 73 -20.53 0.79 4.12
N ASP A 74 -20.07 1.40 5.22
CA ASP A 74 -20.13 2.85 5.38
C ASP A 74 -19.35 3.55 4.25
N LYS A 75 -19.95 4.57 3.64
CA LYS A 75 -19.38 5.22 2.46
C LYS A 75 -18.20 6.13 2.78
N HIS A 76 -18.10 6.58 4.03
CA HIS A 76 -17.08 7.50 4.51
C HIS A 76 -16.01 6.79 5.35
N ASP A 77 -16.44 5.96 6.30
CA ASP A 77 -15.59 5.31 7.29
C ASP A 77 -15.49 3.79 7.13
N GLY A 78 -16.02 3.28 6.02
CA GLY A 78 -16.01 1.86 5.67
C GLY A 78 -14.95 1.46 4.64
N PHE A 79 -14.79 0.16 4.51
CA PHE A 79 -13.75 -0.48 3.69
C PHE A 79 -14.10 -1.94 3.37
N ILE A 80 -13.40 -2.51 2.39
CA ILE A 80 -13.42 -3.95 2.08
C ILE A 80 -12.10 -4.60 2.50
N LEU A 81 -12.17 -5.72 3.22
CA LEU A 81 -11.03 -6.59 3.55
C LEU A 81 -11.01 -7.81 2.64
N ALA A 82 -9.90 -8.04 1.92
CA ALA A 82 -9.73 -9.22 1.06
C ALA A 82 -8.27 -9.70 1.01
N PRO A 83 -7.99 -10.97 0.62
CA PRO A 83 -6.64 -11.46 0.39
C PRO A 83 -5.90 -10.69 -0.71
N ASP A 84 -4.63 -10.37 -0.47
CA ASP A 84 -3.72 -9.92 -1.53
C ASP A 84 -3.43 -11.07 -2.50
N LEU A 85 -3.18 -10.76 -3.78
CA LEU A 85 -2.81 -11.75 -4.80
C LEU A 85 -1.55 -12.55 -4.46
N LYS A 86 -0.71 -12.05 -3.55
CA LYS A 86 0.51 -12.71 -3.08
C LYS A 86 0.25 -13.87 -2.13
N TRP A 87 -0.93 -13.95 -1.51
CA TRP A 87 -1.25 -15.01 -0.56
C TRP A 87 -2.21 -16.03 -1.17
N ASN A 88 -1.83 -17.31 -1.09
CA ASN A 88 -2.61 -18.42 -1.65
C ASN A 88 -3.72 -18.94 -0.71
N GLY A 89 -3.86 -18.35 0.49
CA GLY A 89 -4.88 -18.74 1.47
C GLY A 89 -4.57 -19.99 2.30
N THR A 90 -3.39 -20.60 2.16
CA THR A 90 -3.06 -21.89 2.81
C THR A 90 -2.15 -21.74 4.03
N ASN A 91 -1.00 -21.07 3.88
CA ASN A 91 -0.04 -20.88 4.96
C ASN A 91 -0.33 -19.57 5.70
N LEU A 92 -0.74 -19.64 6.97
CA LEU A 92 -1.02 -18.46 7.80
C LEU A 92 0.24 -17.65 8.14
N ASP A 93 1.42 -18.28 8.17
CA ASP A 93 2.68 -17.54 8.34
C ASP A 93 2.97 -16.62 7.13
N GLU A 94 2.29 -16.86 5.99
CA GLU A 94 2.33 -16.03 4.78
C GLU A 94 1.08 -15.16 4.59
N LEU A 95 0.21 -15.05 5.61
CA LEU A 95 -1.03 -14.27 5.50
C LEU A 95 -0.74 -12.85 5.01
N TYR A 96 -1.47 -12.45 3.96
CA TYR A 96 -1.42 -11.12 3.37
C TYR A 96 -2.83 -10.73 2.93
N LEU A 97 -3.37 -9.70 3.58
CA LEU A 97 -4.65 -9.07 3.26
C LEU A 97 -4.48 -7.59 2.92
N LEU A 98 -5.48 -7.04 2.25
CA LEU A 98 -5.65 -5.61 1.99
C LEU A 98 -6.99 -5.14 2.55
N ALA A 99 -6.97 -4.04 3.29
CA ALA A 99 -8.17 -3.25 3.58
C ALA A 99 -8.21 -2.05 2.64
N VAL A 100 -9.25 -1.93 1.82
CA VAL A 100 -9.40 -0.89 0.78
C VAL A 100 -10.58 0.01 1.13
N ALA A 101 -10.34 1.29 1.33
CA ALA A 101 -11.38 2.25 1.74
C ALA A 101 -12.48 2.39 0.66
N HIS A 102 -13.74 2.60 1.06
CA HIS A 102 -14.81 2.89 0.10
C HIS A 102 -14.69 4.30 -0.52
N ARG A 103 -14.22 5.26 0.28
CA ARG A 103 -13.92 6.62 -0.17
C ARG A 103 -12.93 6.61 -1.33
N ARG A 104 -13.22 7.42 -2.35
CA ARG A 104 -12.43 7.50 -3.60
C ARG A 104 -11.57 8.76 -3.69
N ASP A 105 -11.63 9.61 -2.68
CA ASP A 105 -10.91 10.89 -2.60
C ASP A 105 -9.61 10.80 -1.81
N LEU A 106 -9.29 9.63 -1.24
CA LEU A 106 -8.06 9.36 -0.50
C LEU A 106 -7.11 8.52 -1.36
N HIS A 107 -5.96 9.09 -1.72
CA HIS A 107 -4.99 8.46 -2.62
C HIS A 107 -3.81 7.85 -1.87
N SER A 108 -3.36 8.50 -0.80
CA SER A 108 -2.23 8.05 0.03
C SER A 108 -2.31 8.65 1.44
N ILE A 109 -1.31 8.36 2.28
CA ILE A 109 -1.20 8.97 3.61
C ILE A 109 -1.08 10.51 3.58
N ARG A 110 -0.69 11.12 2.45
CA ARG A 110 -0.65 12.58 2.27
C ARG A 110 -2.03 13.25 2.37
N ASP A 111 -3.10 12.50 2.10
CA ASP A 111 -4.47 13.02 2.12
C ASP A 111 -5.13 12.87 3.51
N LEU A 112 -4.46 12.20 4.45
CA LEU A 112 -5.03 11.89 5.75
C LEU A 112 -5.02 13.11 6.68
N THR A 113 -6.17 13.36 7.30
CA THR A 113 -6.38 14.35 8.35
C THR A 113 -7.07 13.69 9.54
N PRO A 114 -7.29 14.39 10.67
CA PRO A 114 -8.09 13.85 11.77
C PRO A 114 -9.50 13.43 11.38
N ASN A 115 -10.05 13.92 10.27
CA ASN A 115 -11.38 13.51 9.78
C ASN A 115 -11.42 12.03 9.38
N GLU A 116 -10.28 11.45 9.00
CA GLU A 116 -10.17 10.05 8.61
C GLU A 116 -9.85 9.12 9.81
N LEU A 117 -9.73 9.64 11.04
CA LEU A 117 -9.49 8.81 12.23
C LEU A 117 -10.54 7.69 12.39
N PRO A 118 -11.86 7.93 12.22
CA PRO A 118 -12.85 6.85 12.32
C PRO A 118 -12.60 5.73 11.30
N LEU A 119 -12.36 6.05 10.03
CA LEU A 119 -11.98 5.07 9.00
C LEU A 119 -10.74 4.25 9.42
N LEU A 120 -9.69 4.92 9.88
CA LEU A 120 -8.42 4.26 10.26
C LEU A 120 -8.58 3.34 11.48
N GLU A 121 -9.35 3.77 12.48
CA GLU A 121 -9.66 2.99 13.68
C GLU A 121 -10.57 1.81 13.34
N ASN A 122 -11.58 1.99 12.49
CA ASN A 122 -12.42 0.91 11.96
C ASN A 122 -11.56 -0.14 11.24
N ILE A 123 -10.70 0.27 10.30
CA ILE A 123 -9.78 -0.66 9.61
C ILE A 123 -8.95 -1.44 10.63
N ARG A 124 -8.36 -0.76 11.63
CA ARG A 124 -7.51 -1.41 12.62
C ARG A 124 -8.28 -2.45 13.43
N ASP A 125 -9.42 -2.07 13.99
CA ASP A 125 -10.08 -2.84 15.03
C ASP A 125 -11.03 -3.90 14.44
N GLU A 126 -11.75 -3.57 13.37
CA GLU A 126 -12.63 -4.52 12.68
C GLU A 126 -11.80 -5.57 11.92
N CYS A 127 -10.72 -5.19 11.23
CA CYS A 127 -9.86 -6.20 10.59
C CYS A 127 -9.23 -7.14 11.61
N ALA A 128 -8.71 -6.61 12.73
CA ALA A 128 -8.11 -7.45 13.77
C ALA A 128 -9.13 -8.46 14.33
N LYS A 129 -10.34 -8.00 14.62
CA LYS A 129 -11.44 -8.86 15.08
C LYS A 129 -11.80 -9.93 14.05
N THR A 130 -12.02 -9.53 12.80
CA THR A 130 -12.36 -10.46 11.71
C THR A 130 -11.26 -11.50 11.50
N ILE A 131 -9.99 -11.10 11.55
CA ILE A 131 -8.86 -12.01 11.36
C ILE A 131 -8.73 -12.97 12.54
N GLU A 132 -8.98 -12.51 13.77
CA GLU A 132 -9.00 -13.39 14.95
C GLU A 132 -10.14 -14.41 14.86
N GLU A 133 -11.34 -13.98 14.49
CA GLU A 133 -12.51 -14.87 14.33
C GLU A 133 -12.32 -15.89 13.21
N LYS A 134 -11.75 -15.49 12.07
CA LYS A 134 -11.61 -16.33 10.88
C LYS A 134 -10.36 -17.21 10.88
N TYR A 135 -9.24 -16.71 11.40
CA TYR A 135 -7.93 -17.33 11.28
C TYR A 135 -7.26 -17.61 12.63
N GLY A 136 -7.84 -17.20 13.77
CA GLY A 136 -7.29 -17.42 15.10
C GLY A 136 -6.03 -16.60 15.41
N LEU A 137 -5.73 -15.58 14.60
CA LEU A 137 -4.56 -14.73 14.77
C LEU A 137 -4.92 -13.46 15.56
N LYS A 138 -4.21 -13.22 16.65
CA LYS A 138 -4.42 -12.03 17.48
C LYS A 138 -3.87 -10.78 16.80
N LYS A 139 -4.40 -9.60 17.15
CA LYS A 139 -3.88 -8.29 16.71
C LYS A 139 -2.35 -8.16 16.85
N SER A 140 -1.78 -8.67 17.94
CA SER A 140 -0.34 -8.63 18.21
C SER A 140 0.51 -9.50 17.28
N GLN A 141 -0.12 -10.36 16.47
CA GLN A 141 0.53 -11.17 15.43
C GLN A 141 0.39 -10.56 14.03
N LEU A 142 -0.17 -9.35 13.93
CA LEU A 142 -0.43 -8.66 12.67
C LEU A 142 0.44 -7.40 12.58
N LYS A 143 1.01 -7.17 11.40
CA LYS A 143 1.61 -5.88 11.02
C LYS A 143 0.67 -5.19 10.05
N MET A 144 0.06 -4.09 10.50
CA MET A 144 -0.84 -3.26 9.69
C MET A 144 -0.13 -1.97 9.27
N TYR A 145 -0.04 -1.69 7.98
CA TYR A 145 0.79 -0.58 7.49
C TYR A 145 0.38 -0.07 6.11
N PHE A 146 0.81 1.15 5.80
CA PHE A 146 0.73 1.77 4.48
C PHE A 146 2.07 1.67 3.75
N HIS A 147 2.02 1.57 2.43
CA HIS A 147 3.15 1.93 1.59
C HIS A 147 3.17 3.43 1.33
N TYR A 148 4.35 4.03 1.43
CA TYR A 148 4.61 5.35 0.86
C TYR A 148 5.87 5.28 -0.03
N GLN A 149 5.80 5.64 -1.30
CA GLN A 149 4.59 5.85 -2.13
C GLN A 149 3.82 4.53 -2.37
N PRO A 150 2.49 4.55 -2.53
CA PRO A 150 1.70 3.34 -2.74
C PRO A 150 1.88 2.76 -4.15
N THR A 151 1.51 1.49 -4.34
CA THR A 151 1.54 0.83 -5.67
C THR A 151 0.39 1.26 -6.59
N PHE A 152 -0.70 1.75 -6.00
CA PHE A 152 -1.82 2.39 -6.69
C PHE A 152 -2.40 3.45 -5.75
N TYR A 153 -2.86 4.57 -6.33
CA TYR A 153 -3.22 5.77 -5.58
C TYR A 153 -4.71 5.76 -5.18
N HIS A 154 -5.07 4.76 -4.38
CA HIS A 154 -6.35 4.67 -3.66
C HIS A 154 -6.02 4.12 -2.28
N LEU A 155 -6.48 4.76 -1.20
CA LEU A 155 -6.04 4.43 0.16
C LEU A 155 -6.32 2.96 0.52
N HIS A 156 -5.26 2.25 0.90
CA HIS A 156 -5.33 0.87 1.35
C HIS A 156 -4.30 0.57 2.44
N VAL A 157 -4.66 -0.34 3.34
CA VAL A 157 -3.79 -0.85 4.40
C VAL A 157 -3.39 -2.27 4.09
N HIS A 158 -2.10 -2.55 4.15
CA HIS A 158 -1.55 -3.91 4.11
C HIS A 158 -1.62 -4.52 5.50
N ILE A 159 -2.13 -5.74 5.59
CA ILE A 159 -2.22 -6.50 6.84
C ILE A 159 -1.55 -7.84 6.62
N VAL A 160 -0.41 -8.06 7.28
CA VAL A 160 0.38 -9.28 7.15
C VAL A 160 0.61 -9.94 8.50
N HIS A 161 0.83 -11.25 8.49
CA HIS A 161 1.34 -11.92 9.69
C HIS A 161 2.76 -11.41 10.00
N ILE A 162 3.12 -11.24 11.28
CA ILE A 162 4.44 -10.72 11.69
C ILE A 162 5.63 -11.56 11.22
N LYS A 163 5.42 -12.85 10.95
CA LYS A 163 6.46 -13.74 10.39
C LYS A 163 6.60 -13.60 8.87
N TYR A 164 5.67 -12.94 8.20
CA TYR A 164 5.74 -12.78 6.76
C TYR A 164 6.83 -11.78 6.40
N GLU A 165 7.92 -12.30 5.83
CA GLU A 165 8.95 -11.48 5.20
C GLU A 165 8.48 -11.06 3.80
N ALA A 166 7.75 -9.95 3.74
CA ALA A 166 7.26 -9.43 2.48
C ALA A 166 8.43 -9.19 1.51
N PRO A 167 8.37 -9.69 0.25
CA PRO A 167 9.41 -9.46 -0.72
C PRO A 167 9.48 -7.96 -1.06
N GLY A 168 10.56 -7.31 -0.61
CA GLY A 168 10.78 -5.88 -0.73
C GLY A 168 11.60 -5.33 0.43
N LEU A 169 12.11 -4.12 0.29
CA LEU A 169 12.78 -3.40 1.36
C LEU A 169 11.71 -2.76 2.25
N SER A 170 11.50 -3.35 3.43
CA SER A 170 10.48 -2.96 4.43
C SER A 170 10.71 -1.59 5.07
N CYS A 171 11.77 -0.88 4.68
CA CYS A 171 12.26 0.32 5.35
C CYS A 171 11.37 1.56 5.21
N THR A 172 10.36 1.55 4.33
CA THR A 172 9.46 2.70 4.11
C THR A 172 7.99 2.40 4.36
N SER A 173 7.68 1.28 5.04
CA SER A 173 6.34 1.02 5.56
C SER A 173 6.01 1.98 6.70
N VAL A 174 4.81 2.58 6.68
CA VAL A 174 4.30 3.44 7.75
C VAL A 174 3.22 2.70 8.52
N LEU A 175 3.45 2.38 9.79
CA LEU A 175 2.50 1.58 10.59
C LEU A 175 1.17 2.33 10.79
N LEU A 176 0.05 1.61 10.69
CA LEU A 176 -1.30 2.19 10.85
C LEU A 176 -1.48 2.89 12.20
N ASP A 177 -1.07 2.25 13.29
CA ASP A 177 -1.14 2.87 14.63
C ASP A 177 -0.28 4.12 14.74
N SER A 178 0.90 4.16 14.10
CA SER A 178 1.71 5.39 14.05
C SER A 178 1.01 6.50 13.27
N VAL A 179 0.31 6.19 12.17
CA VAL A 179 -0.49 7.17 11.42
C VAL A 179 -1.61 7.74 12.29
N ILE A 180 -2.35 6.87 12.98
CA ILE A 180 -3.44 7.27 13.88
C ILE A 180 -2.92 8.21 14.97
N GLU A 181 -1.83 7.82 15.66
CA GLU A 181 -1.27 8.63 16.74
C GLU A 181 -0.68 9.95 16.23
N ASN A 182 -0.02 9.95 15.07
CA ASN A 182 0.49 11.19 14.46
C ASN A 182 -0.64 12.19 14.20
N LEU A 183 -1.79 11.73 13.68
CA LEU A 183 -2.95 12.58 13.40
C LEU A 183 -3.65 13.08 14.67
N LYS A 184 -3.64 12.29 15.75
CA LYS A 184 -4.17 12.71 17.06
C LYS A 184 -3.32 13.80 17.70
N ILE A 185 -1.99 13.77 17.51
CA ILE A 185 -1.07 14.74 18.09
C ILE A 185 -0.98 16.00 17.21
N TYR A 186 -0.88 15.83 15.89
CA TYR A 186 -0.72 16.92 14.92
C TYR A 186 -1.71 16.75 13.77
N SER A 187 -2.72 17.63 13.71
CA SER A 187 -3.79 17.55 12.71
C SER A 187 -3.35 17.70 11.26
N ASP A 188 -2.16 18.24 11.03
CA ASP A 188 -1.58 18.47 9.70
C ASP A 188 -0.25 17.71 9.51
N PHE A 189 -0.02 16.65 10.29
CA PHE A 189 1.23 15.89 10.26
C PHE A 189 1.63 15.48 8.84
N TYR A 190 0.73 14.79 8.12
CA TYR A 190 1.07 14.21 6.81
C TYR A 190 1.13 15.24 5.69
N THR A 191 0.52 16.41 5.87
CA THR A 191 0.66 17.52 4.92
C THR A 191 1.97 18.28 5.12
N LYS A 192 2.60 18.20 6.31
CA LYS A 192 3.83 18.93 6.65
C LYS A 192 5.09 18.07 6.78
N ALA A 193 4.95 16.77 7.01
CA ALA A 193 6.09 15.90 7.23
C ALA A 193 6.90 15.69 5.95
N THR A 194 8.23 15.59 6.11
CA THR A 194 9.08 14.98 5.09
C THR A 194 8.92 13.47 5.18
N LEU A 195 8.49 12.84 4.09
CA LEU A 195 8.18 11.41 4.07
C LEU A 195 9.23 10.66 3.24
N PRO A 196 9.98 9.72 3.85
CA PRO A 196 10.94 8.92 3.11
C PRO A 196 10.23 7.85 2.30
N PHE A 197 10.66 7.63 1.06
CA PHE A 197 10.23 6.49 0.25
C PHE A 197 11.36 5.93 -0.61
N LEU A 198 11.26 4.64 -0.92
CA LEU A 198 12.27 3.92 -1.68
C LEU A 198 11.91 3.87 -3.15
N ARG A 199 12.90 4.09 -4.02
CA ARG A 199 12.79 3.85 -5.47
C ARG A 199 14.01 3.20 -6.07
N LYS A 200 13.79 2.53 -7.19
CA LYS A 200 14.85 1.97 -8.03
C LYS A 200 15.38 3.05 -8.96
N GLU A 201 16.64 2.93 -9.36
CA GLU A 201 17.30 3.86 -10.29
C GLU A 201 16.51 4.13 -11.59
N ASN A 202 15.85 3.11 -12.12
CA ASN A 202 15.11 3.23 -13.38
C ASN A 202 13.67 3.71 -13.19
N ASP A 203 13.20 3.91 -11.96
CA ASP A 203 11.84 4.33 -11.66
C ASP A 203 11.59 5.75 -12.22
N PRO A 204 10.49 5.97 -12.96
CA PRO A 204 10.18 7.28 -13.53
C PRO A 204 10.07 8.40 -12.49
N LEU A 205 9.52 8.12 -11.30
CA LEU A 205 9.41 9.12 -10.24
C LEU A 205 10.79 9.45 -9.66
N TYR A 206 11.67 8.45 -9.51
CA TYR A 206 13.05 8.71 -9.11
C TYR A 206 13.76 9.68 -10.06
N LYS A 207 13.61 9.49 -11.38
CA LYS A 207 14.18 10.39 -12.39
C LYS A 207 13.69 11.83 -12.25
N LYS A 208 12.40 12.03 -11.92
CA LYS A 208 11.84 13.38 -11.67
C LYS A 208 12.49 14.05 -10.45
N PHE A 209 12.82 13.30 -9.40
CA PHE A 209 13.56 13.83 -8.25
C PHE A 209 15.02 14.18 -8.60
N VAL A 210 15.68 13.37 -9.44
CA VAL A 210 17.04 13.68 -9.96
C VAL A 210 17.02 14.96 -10.80
N GLU A 211 16.06 15.10 -11.72
CA GLU A 211 15.89 16.31 -12.56
C GLU A 211 15.66 17.57 -11.72
N ALA A 212 14.99 17.44 -10.56
CA ALA A 212 14.75 18.51 -9.61
C ALA A 212 15.92 18.77 -8.63
N GLY A 213 17.04 18.03 -8.74
CA GLY A 213 18.20 18.18 -7.86
C GLY A 213 17.93 17.75 -6.41
N ARG A 214 17.09 16.73 -6.20
CA ARG A 214 16.68 16.21 -4.88
C ARG A 214 17.34 14.88 -4.50
N VAL A 215 18.30 14.42 -5.30
CA VAL A 215 19.06 13.18 -5.11
C VAL A 215 20.54 13.47 -5.14
#